data_AF-A0A7Y4TFY7-F1
#
_entry.id   AF-A0A7Y4TFY7-F1
#
_cell.length_a   1.000
_cell.length_b   1.000
_cell.length_c   1.000
_cell.angle_alpha   90.00
_cell.angle_beta   90.00
_cell.angle_gamma   90.00
#
_symmetry.space_group_name_H-M   'P 1'
#
loop_
_entity.id
_entity.type
_entity.pdbx_description
1 polymer ?
#
loop_
_entity_poly.entity_id
_entity_poly.type
_entity_poly.pdbx_seq_one_letter_code
_entity_poly.pdbx_strand_id
1 'polypeptide(L)' 'YPPSSPSVALLRDGKLVYLLQRRDIETRDSLGIAEQLSRAFEEHCDAAAPVAPATHG' A
#
# COMPACT_ATOMS: atom_id res chain seq x y z
N TYR A 1 2.50 -14.87 1.81
CA TYR A 1 1.31 -14.41 2.54
C TYR A 1 0.08 -15.09 1.95
N PRO A 2 -0.74 -15.81 2.74
CA PRO A 2 -1.99 -16.34 2.22
C PRO A 2 -2.88 -15.17 1.76
N PRO A 3 -3.62 -15.32 0.65
CA PRO A 3 -4.59 -14.32 0.22
C PRO A 3 -5.62 -14.10 1.32
N SER A 4 -5.89 -12.84 1.66
CA SER A 4 -6.84 -12.45 2.70
C SER A 4 -7.58 -11.19 2.25
N SER A 5 -8.90 -11.14 2.43
CA SER A 5 -9.72 -9.97 2.09
C SER A 5 -10.46 -9.44 3.33
N PRO A 6 -10.61 -8.11 3.48
CA PRO A 6 -9.98 -7.06 2.68
C PRO A 6 -8.46 -6.98 2.90
N SER A 7 -7.74 -6.41 1.93
CA SER A 7 -6.31 -6.09 2.02
C SER A 7 -5.97 -4.95 1.06
N VAL A 8 -4.95 -4.15 1.36
CA VAL A 8 -4.50 -3.03 0.53
C VAL A 8 -3.01 -3.17 0.25
N ALA A 9 -2.60 -2.98 -1.02
CA ALA A 9 -1.21 -3.04 -1.43
C ALA A 9 -0.79 -1.70 -2.06
N LEU A 10 0.39 -1.20 -1.70
CA LEU A 10 1.06 -0.14 -2.45
C LEU A 10 2.09 -0.76 -3.38
N LEU A 11 2.07 -0.35 -4.64
CA LEU A 11 3.02 -0.79 -5.66
C LEU A 11 3.81 0.40 -6.20
N ARG A 12 5.08 0.17 -6.50
CA ARG A 12 5.94 1.08 -7.27
C ARG A 12 6.62 0.27 -8.36
N ASP A 13 6.51 0.72 -9.61
CA ASP A 13 7.05 0.05 -10.79
C ASP A 13 6.63 -1.44 -10.89
N GLY A 14 5.36 -1.72 -10.59
CA GLY A 14 4.79 -3.07 -10.59
C GLY A 14 5.28 -3.97 -9.45
N LYS A 15 6.09 -3.46 -8.53
CA LYS A 15 6.60 -4.20 -7.37
C LYS A 15 5.83 -3.82 -6.11
N LEU A 16 5.49 -4.83 -5.31
CA LEU A 16 4.90 -4.64 -3.99
C LEU A 16 5.91 -3.96 -3.06
N VAL A 17 5.56 -2.79 -2.54
CA VAL A 17 6.41 -2.07 -1.56
C VAL A 17 5.77 -2.02 -0.17
N TYR A 18 4.44 -2.18 -0.08
CA TYR A 18 3.72 -2.25 1.19
C TYR A 18 2.45 -3.12 1.05
N LEU A 19 2.11 -3.85 2.12
CA LEU A 19 0.88 -4.65 2.19
C LEU A 19 0.24 -4.53 3.58
N LEU A 20 -0.95 -3.93 3.62
CA LEU A 20 -1.84 -3.96 4.78
C LEU A 20 -2.75 -5.19 4.68
N GLN A 21 -2.62 -6.13 5.63
CA GLN A 21 -3.33 -7.40 5.57
C GLN A 21 -4.67 -7.34 6.32
N ARG A 22 -5.56 -8.33 6.08
CA ARG A 22 -6.85 -8.45 6.76
C ARG A 22 -6.73 -8.37 8.28
N ARG A 23 -5.75 -9.05 8.89
CA ARG A 23 -5.54 -9.03 10.34
C ARG A 23 -5.25 -7.64 10.91
N ASP A 24 -4.63 -6.78 10.10
CA ASP A 24 -4.26 -5.42 10.47
C ASP A 24 -5.44 -4.44 10.30
N ILE A 25 -6.46 -4.86 9.53
CA ILE A 25 -7.70 -4.13 9.24
C ILE A 25 -8.81 -4.55 10.22
N GLU A 26 -9.02 -5.85 10.40
CA GLU A 26 -10.16 -6.39 11.16
C GLU A 26 -10.13 -6.07 12.66
N THR A 27 -8.97 -5.64 13.17
CA THR A 27 -8.76 -5.28 14.57
C THR A 27 -8.59 -3.78 14.82
N ARG A 28 -8.58 -2.95 13.77
CA ARG A 28 -8.40 -1.50 13.86
C ARG A 28 -9.65 -0.73 13.45
N ASP A 29 -9.79 0.45 14.02
CA ASP A 29 -10.79 1.42 13.57
C ASP A 29 -10.33 2.15 12.29
N SER A 30 -11.24 2.92 11.72
CA SER A 30 -11.00 3.65 10.46
C SER A 30 -9.87 4.66 10.58
N LEU A 31 -9.72 5.34 11.73
CA LEU A 31 -8.67 6.33 11.94
C LEU A 31 -7.29 5.67 11.99
N GLY A 32 -7.13 4.58 12.74
CA GLY A 32 -5.88 3.84 12.82
C GLY A 32 -5.48 3.22 11.48
N ILE A 33 -6.45 2.78 10.67
CA ILE A 33 -6.20 2.34 9.29
C ILE A 33 -5.71 3.52 8.43
N ALA A 34 -6.36 4.67 8.53
CA ALA A 34 -5.97 5.86 7.77
C ALA A 34 -4.56 6.33 8.13
N GLU A 35 -4.21 6.38 9.42
CA GLU A 35 -2.86 6.75 9.87
C GLU A 35 -1.79 5.77 9.38
N GLN A 36 -2.06 4.46 9.41
CA GLN A 36 -1.14 3.45 8.87
C GLN A 36 -0.89 3.65 7.38
N LEU A 37 -1.94 3.89 6.61
CA LEU A 37 -1.82 4.11 5.17
C LEU A 37 -1.10 5.44 4.87
N SER A 38 -1.41 6.52 5.58
CA SER A 38 -0.70 7.80 5.42
C SER A 38 0.79 7.65 5.64
N ARG A 39 1.21 6.94 6.70
CA ARG A 39 2.64 6.65 6.94
C ARG A 39 3.25 5.81 5.82
N ALA A 40 2.54 4.79 5.34
CA ALA A 40 3.02 3.99 4.21
C ALA A 40 3.18 4.83 2.93
N PHE A 41 2.31 5.82 2.69
CA PHE A 41 2.45 6.78 1.61
C PHE A 41 3.66 7.70 1.82
N GLU A 42 3.86 8.27 3.02
CA GLU A 42 5.05 9.07 3.33
C GLU A 42 6.34 8.26 3.09
N GLU A 43 6.41 7.02 3.57
CA GLU A 43 7.59 6.15 3.42
C GLU A 43 7.88 5.72 1.98
N HIS A 44 6.84 5.51 1.16
CA HIS A 44 6.99 4.90 -0.16
C HIS A 44 6.70 5.84 -1.33
N CYS A 45 6.17 7.03 -1.09
CA CYS A 45 5.81 8.00 -2.13
C CYS A 45 6.61 9.31 -2.06
N ASP A 46 7.21 9.68 -0.93
CA ASP A 46 8.09 10.86 -0.84
C ASP A 46 9.51 10.57 -1.36
N ALA A 47 9.62 10.51 -2.69
CA ALA A 47 10.78 10.91 -3.47
C ALA A 47 10.37 11.00 -4.94
N ALA A 48 10.83 12.05 -5.62
CA ALA A 48 10.66 12.35 -7.04
C ALA A 48 11.29 11.26 -7.95
N ALA A 49 10.73 10.05 -7.93
CA ALA A 49 11.11 8.98 -8.83
C ALA A 49 10.47 9.24 -10.20
N PRO A 50 11.25 9.24 -11.30
CA PRO A 50 10.71 9.43 -12.63
C PRO A 50 9.75 8.28 -12.96
N VAL A 51 8.49 8.61 -13.21
CA VAL A 51 7.48 7.61 -13.61
C VAL A 51 7.89 7.09 -14.99
N ALA A 52 8.28 5.82 -15.08
CA ALA A 52 8.44 5.18 -16.37
C ALA A 52 7.05 4.98 -16.99
N PRO A 53 6.87 5.18 -18.30
CA PRO A 53 5.56 5.05 -18.92
C PRO A 53 5.08 3.60 -18.81
N ALA A 54 3.94 3.40 -18.15
CA ALA A 54 3.26 2.12 -18.07
C ALA A 54 2.65 1.78 -19.43
N THR A 55 3.37 1.02 -20.26
CA THR A 55 2.84 0.42 -21.49
C THR A 55 1.80 -0.63 -21.10
N HIS A 56 0.53 -0.26 -21.19
CA HIS A 56 -0.56 -1.22 -21.19
C HIS A 56 -0.66 -1.79 -22.61
N GLY A 57 -0.37 -3.09 -22.75
CA GLY A 57 -0.60 -3.86 -23.98
C GLY A 57 -2.04 -4.37 -24.06
#